data_AF-A0A368H5G5-F1
#
_entry.id   AF-A0A368H5G5-F1
#
_cell.length_a   1.000
_cell.length_b   1.000
_cell.length_c   1.000
_cell.angle_alpha   90.00
_cell.angle_beta   90.00
_cell.angle_gamma   90.00
#
_symmetry.space_group_name_H-M   'P 1'
#
loop_
_entity.id
_entity.type
_entity.pdbx_description
1 polymer ?
#
loop_
_entity_poly.entity_id
_entity_poly.type
_entity_poly.pdbx_seq_one_letter_code
_entity_poly.pdbx_strand_id
1 'polypeptide(L)'
;MFVLFPLAAAQCLCADACGSACILIYWLLVRVISDGETNDATLRGIKNVARTMKLLWYDASVMLFTLKLNVFLNHSILDDVQRACDHYHWTSAGFEALHCRMKLRITQSTTNQW
;
A
#
# COMPACT_ATOMS: atom_id res chain seq x y z
N MET A 1 18.73 -10.52 3.45
CA MET A 1 17.93 -11.06 4.58
C MET A 1 16.50 -10.50 4.66
N PHE A 2 15.96 -9.86 3.61
CA PHE A 2 14.75 -9.01 3.71
C PHE A 2 13.47 -9.56 3.03
N VAL A 3 13.60 -10.53 2.12
CA VAL A 3 12.45 -11.20 1.46
C VAL A 3 11.94 -12.40 2.28
N LEU A 4 12.81 -12.93 3.15
CA LEU A 4 12.57 -14.11 3.98
C LEU A 4 11.51 -13.87 5.05
N PHE A 5 11.46 -12.66 5.63
CA PHE A 5 10.48 -12.31 6.67
C PHE A 5 9.04 -12.27 6.14
N PRO A 6 8.72 -11.54 5.05
CA PRO A 6 7.38 -11.59 4.48
C PRO A 6 7.03 -12.97 3.90
N LEU A 7 8.02 -13.70 3.34
CA LEU A 7 7.77 -15.06 2.84
C LEU A 7 7.47 -16.05 3.97
N ALA A 8 8.21 -16.01 5.08
CA ALA A 8 7.97 -16.86 6.25
C ALA A 8 6.65 -16.52 6.95
N ALA A 9 6.32 -15.22 7.07
CA ALA A 9 5.02 -14.79 7.59
C ALA A 9 3.87 -15.25 6.68
N ALA A 10 4.07 -15.22 5.36
CA ALA A 10 3.08 -15.68 4.39
C ALA A 10 2.90 -17.20 4.36
N GLN A 11 3.95 -17.99 4.65
CA GLN A 11 3.86 -19.44 4.81
C GLN A 11 3.10 -19.85 6.08
N CYS A 12 3.16 -19.04 7.14
CA CYS A 12 2.36 -19.25 8.34
C CYS A 12 0.89 -18.81 8.17
N LEU A 13 0.58 -17.96 7.19
CA LEU A 13 -0.77 -17.41 6.98
C LEU A 13 -1.59 -18.16 5.91
N CYS A 14 -0.92 -18.72 4.90
CA CYS A 14 -1.56 -19.41 3.79
C CYS A 14 -1.03 -20.85 3.71
N ALA A 15 -1.93 -21.83 3.74
CA ALA A 15 -1.58 -23.23 3.52
C ALA A 15 -1.21 -23.52 2.05
N ASP A 16 -1.66 -22.67 1.13
CA ASP A 16 -1.43 -22.81 -0.30
C ASP A 16 -0.30 -21.90 -0.81
N ALA A 17 0.58 -22.45 -1.63
CA ALA A 17 1.78 -21.78 -2.12
C ALA A 17 1.45 -20.55 -2.99
N CYS A 18 0.30 -20.57 -3.68
CA CYS A 18 -0.19 -19.44 -4.47
C CYS A 18 -0.53 -18.22 -3.60
N GLY A 19 -1.11 -18.44 -2.41
CA GLY A 19 -1.41 -17.37 -1.46
C GLY A 19 -0.13 -16.70 -0.94
N SER A 20 0.89 -17.49 -0.60
CA SER A 20 2.17 -16.94 -0.13
C SER A 20 2.89 -16.14 -1.21
N ALA A 21 2.85 -16.59 -2.46
CA ALA A 21 3.38 -15.84 -3.60
C ALA A 21 2.66 -14.50 -3.80
N CYS A 22 1.33 -14.47 -3.66
CA CYS A 22 0.55 -13.25 -3.80
C CYS A 22 0.86 -12.21 -2.72
N ILE A 23 1.09 -12.64 -1.47
CA ILE A 23 1.52 -11.76 -0.37
C ILE A 23 2.93 -11.20 -0.64
N LEU A 24 3.83 -12.01 -1.18
CA LEU A 24 5.16 -11.56 -1.55
C LEU A 24 5.11 -10.48 -2.65
N ILE A 25 4.32 -10.73 -3.70
CA ILE A 25 4.15 -9.80 -4.82
C ILE A 25 3.52 -8.49 -4.33
N TYR A 26 2.54 -8.54 -3.44
CA TYR A 26 1.98 -7.34 -2.79
C TYR A 26 3.08 -6.50 -2.12
N TRP A 27 3.95 -7.15 -1.35
CA TRP A 27 4.99 -6.46 -0.59
C TRP A 27 6.05 -5.83 -1.50
N LEU A 28 6.43 -6.53 -2.57
CA LEU A 28 7.32 -6.01 -3.60
C LEU A 28 6.71 -4.81 -4.33
N LEU A 29 5.42 -4.88 -4.67
CA LEU A 29 4.70 -3.77 -5.30
C LEU A 29 4.75 -2.51 -4.43
N VAL A 30 4.39 -2.62 -3.15
CA VAL A 30 4.43 -1.49 -2.20
C VAL A 30 5.82 -0.85 -2.12
N ARG A 31 6.89 -1.66 -2.20
CA ARG A 31 8.27 -1.17 -2.15
C ARG A 31 8.69 -0.42 -3.40
N VAL A 32 8.44 -1.00 -4.58
CA VAL A 32 8.78 -0.37 -5.87
C VAL A 32 8.06 0.97 -6.01
N ILE A 33 6.81 1.01 -5.55
CA ILE A 33 5.96 2.19 -5.46
C ILE A 33 6.59 3.20 -4.47
N SER A 34 6.95 2.79 -3.27
CA SER A 34 7.55 3.67 -2.24
C SER A 34 8.92 4.26 -2.60
N ASP A 35 9.67 3.70 -3.55
CA ASP A 35 11.03 4.15 -3.91
C ASP A 35 11.04 5.41 -4.80
N GLY A 36 9.87 5.86 -5.27
CA GLY A 36 9.67 7.18 -5.88
C GLY A 36 10.19 7.37 -7.31
N GLU A 37 11.13 6.56 -7.79
CA GLU A 37 11.63 6.61 -9.17
C GLU A 37 10.80 5.72 -10.13
N THR A 38 9.53 6.10 -10.36
CA THR A 38 8.67 5.40 -11.32
C THR A 38 8.76 5.99 -12.72
N ASN A 39 9.53 5.33 -13.59
CA ASN A 39 9.51 5.55 -15.04
C ASN A 39 8.21 4.97 -15.67
N ASP A 40 7.76 5.50 -16.80
CA ASP A 40 6.51 5.07 -17.49
C ASP A 40 6.52 3.57 -17.84
N ALA A 41 7.69 3.03 -18.19
CA ALA A 41 7.86 1.60 -18.45
C ALA A 41 7.67 0.76 -17.17
N THR A 42 8.23 1.23 -16.05
CA THR A 42 8.09 0.60 -14.73
C THR A 42 6.64 0.64 -14.26
N LEU A 43 5.95 1.77 -14.46
CA LEU A 43 4.55 1.94 -14.14
C LEU A 43 3.65 0.97 -14.93
N ARG A 44 3.93 0.79 -16.22
CA ARG A 44 3.21 -0.19 -17.05
C ARG A 44 3.42 -1.62 -16.54
N GLY A 45 4.64 -1.95 -16.13
CA GLY A 45 4.96 -3.22 -15.49
C GLY A 45 4.16 -3.44 -14.20
N ILE A 46 4.15 -2.45 -13.32
CA ILE A 46 3.38 -2.45 -12.06
C ILE A 46 1.89 -2.68 -12.32
N LYS A 47 1.29 -2.00 -13.30
CA LYS A 47 -0.12 -2.19 -13.67
C LYS A 47 -0.42 -3.60 -14.18
N ASN A 48 0.47 -4.16 -14.98
CA ASN A 48 0.31 -5.53 -15.46
C ASN A 48 0.38 -6.54 -14.31
N VAL A 49 1.35 -6.38 -13.40
CA VAL A 49 1.49 -7.22 -12.21
C VAL A 49 0.24 -7.13 -11.33
N ALA A 50 -0.31 -5.93 -11.11
CA ALA A 50 -1.53 -5.73 -10.32
C ALA A 50 -2.75 -6.43 -10.94
N ARG A 51 -2.90 -6.43 -12.27
CA ARG A 51 -3.99 -7.16 -12.95
C ARG A 51 -3.83 -8.68 -12.81
N THR A 52 -2.64 -9.21 -13.06
CA THR A 52 -2.39 -10.66 -12.88
C THR A 52 -2.57 -11.10 -11.44
N MET A 53 -2.16 -10.26 -10.49
CA MET A 53 -2.32 -10.54 -9.07
C MET A 53 -3.80 -10.58 -8.67
N LYS A 54 -4.65 -9.70 -9.22
CA LYS A 54 -6.10 -9.76 -8.99
C LYS A 54 -6.72 -11.09 -9.44
N LEU A 55 -6.27 -11.63 -10.58
CA LEU A 55 -6.73 -12.93 -11.08
C LEU A 55 -6.25 -14.07 -10.17
N LEU A 56 -4.98 -14.03 -9.76
CA LEU A 56 -4.41 -15.02 -8.85
C LEU A 56 -5.07 -15.01 -7.47
N TRP A 57 -5.46 -13.85 -6.94
CA TRP A 57 -6.17 -13.76 -5.66
C TRP A 57 -7.58 -14.34 -5.72
N TYR A 58 -8.25 -14.21 -6.86
CA TYR A 58 -9.57 -14.83 -7.06
C TYR A 58 -9.47 -16.36 -7.01
N ASP A 59 -8.38 -16.92 -7.53
CA ASP A 59 -8.13 -18.35 -7.59
C ASP A 59 -7.55 -18.92 -6.29
N ALA A 60 -6.67 -18.17 -5.61
CA ALA A 60 -5.99 -18.63 -4.39
C ALA A 60 -6.88 -18.60 -3.14
N SER A 61 -7.59 -17.50 -2.88
CA SER A 61 -8.55 -17.41 -1.77
C SER A 61 -9.29 -16.07 -1.77
N VAL A 62 -10.61 -16.12 -1.98
CA VAL A 62 -11.49 -14.94 -1.82
C VAL A 62 -11.46 -14.39 -0.40
N MET A 63 -11.19 -15.22 0.63
CA MET A 63 -11.17 -14.76 2.03
C MET A 63 -10.01 -13.83 2.37
N LEU A 64 -8.90 -13.93 1.64
CA LEU A 64 -7.74 -13.06 1.84
C LEU A 64 -7.84 -11.75 1.03
N PHE A 65 -8.84 -11.66 0.15
CA PHE A 65 -9.11 -10.47 -0.65
C PHE A 65 -9.82 -9.40 0.19
N THR A 66 -9.04 -8.70 1.02
CA THR A 66 -9.55 -7.63 1.87
C THR A 66 -9.92 -6.37 1.09
N LEU A 67 -10.80 -5.53 1.64
CA LEU A 67 -11.14 -4.22 1.08
C LEU A 67 -9.90 -3.36 0.82
N LYS A 68 -8.91 -3.41 1.73
CA LYS A 68 -7.65 -2.68 1.60
C LYS A 68 -6.84 -3.12 0.39
N LEU A 69 -6.79 -4.43 0.12
CA LEU A 69 -6.13 -4.99 -1.07
C LEU A 69 -6.88 -4.59 -2.36
N ASN A 70 -8.22 -4.62 -2.34
CA ASN A 70 -9.04 -4.22 -3.47
C ASN A 70 -8.83 -2.74 -3.86
N VAL A 71 -8.82 -1.85 -2.86
CA VAL A 71 -8.58 -0.41 -3.06
C VAL A 71 -7.15 -0.18 -3.55
N PHE A 72 -6.17 -0.90 -3.00
CA PHE A 72 -4.79 -0.79 -3.43
C PHE A 72 -4.62 -1.18 -4.91
N LEU A 73 -5.10 -2.36 -5.31
CA LEU A 73 -4.92 -2.83 -6.69
C LEU A 73 -5.72 -2.03 -7.72
N ASN A 74 -6.99 -1.73 -7.45
CA ASN A 74 -7.86 -1.09 -8.45
C ASN A 74 -7.77 0.43 -8.43
N HIS A 75 -7.87 1.07 -7.26
CA HIS A 75 -7.93 2.52 -7.21
C HIS A 75 -6.53 3.13 -7.14
N SER A 76 -5.66 2.61 -6.29
CA SER A 76 -4.34 3.22 -6.15
C SER A 76 -3.45 2.94 -7.38
N ILE A 77 -3.21 1.67 -7.74
CA ILE A 77 -2.26 1.33 -8.83
C ILE A 77 -2.82 1.60 -10.24
N LEU A 78 -4.06 1.19 -10.51
CA LEU A 78 -4.61 1.28 -11.87
C LEU A 78 -5.08 2.69 -12.22
N ASP A 79 -5.70 3.40 -11.28
CA ASP A 79 -6.28 4.73 -11.52
C ASP A 79 -5.41 5.89 -11.00
N ASP A 80 -4.98 5.86 -9.73
CA ASP A 80 -4.42 7.03 -9.05
C ASP A 80 -2.94 7.30 -9.34
N VAL A 81 -2.08 6.27 -9.49
CA VAL A 81 -0.64 6.50 -9.79
C VAL A 81 -0.46 7.34 -11.07
N GLN A 82 -1.41 7.27 -12.01
CA GLN A 82 -1.35 8.02 -13.25
C GLN A 82 -1.79 9.48 -13.13
N ARG A 83 -2.55 9.82 -12.08
CA ARG A 83 -3.13 11.17 -11.86
C ARG A 83 -2.42 11.93 -10.76
N ALA A 84 -2.02 11.23 -9.71
CA ALA A 84 -1.32 11.77 -8.55
C ALA A 84 -0.01 10.99 -8.41
N CYS A 85 1.06 11.49 -9.04
CA CYS A 85 2.39 10.86 -9.05
C CYS A 85 3.05 10.74 -7.66
N ASP A 86 2.39 11.19 -6.58
CA ASP A 86 3.00 11.33 -5.27
C ASP A 86 2.38 10.36 -4.24
N HIS A 87 3.18 9.39 -3.80
CA HIS A 87 2.83 8.40 -2.77
C HIS A 87 2.36 9.02 -1.46
N TYR A 88 2.74 10.27 -1.21
CA TYR A 88 2.32 11.04 -0.05
C TYR A 88 0.80 11.26 0.02
N HIS A 89 0.10 11.24 -1.12
CA HIS A 89 -1.36 11.36 -1.16
C HIS A 89 -2.10 10.10 -0.69
N TRP A 90 -1.42 8.95 -0.58
CA TRP A 90 -2.03 7.70 -0.17
C TRP A 90 -1.96 7.45 1.34
N THR A 91 -1.33 8.36 2.07
CA THR A 91 -1.20 8.28 3.52
C THR A 91 -2.03 9.39 4.17
N SER A 92 -2.76 9.05 5.22
CA SER A 92 -3.36 10.06 6.12
C SER A 92 -2.31 10.76 6.98
N ALA A 93 -1.04 10.34 6.93
CA ALA A 93 0.02 10.81 7.80
C ALA A 93 0.21 12.34 7.74
N GLY A 94 0.11 12.94 6.55
CA GLY A 94 0.16 14.40 6.40
C GLY A 94 -1.01 15.11 7.10
N PHE A 95 -2.22 14.57 6.96
CA PHE A 95 -3.42 15.09 7.63
C PHE A 95 -3.34 14.91 9.14
N GLU A 96 -2.93 13.74 9.62
CA GLU A 96 -2.77 13.44 11.05
C GLU A 96 -1.70 14.32 11.70
N ALA A 97 -0.57 14.53 11.02
CA ALA A 97 0.48 15.45 11.48
C ALA A 97 -0.03 16.89 11.55
N LEU A 98 -0.81 17.34 10.56
CA LEU A 98 -1.41 18.67 10.57
C LEU A 98 -2.44 18.83 11.70
N HIS A 99 -3.32 17.85 11.88
CA HIS A 99 -4.32 17.83 12.95
C HIS A 99 -3.66 17.82 14.34
N CYS A 100 -2.57 17.05 14.51
CA CYS A 100 -1.78 17.04 15.73
C CYS A 100 -1.15 18.42 16.01
N ARG A 101 -0.54 19.05 14.99
CA ARG A 101 -0.01 20.42 15.09
C ARG A 101 -1.09 21.45 15.44
N MET A 102 -2.29 21.32 14.87
CA MET A 102 -3.43 22.19 15.19
C MET A 102 -3.90 22.00 16.63
N LYS A 103 -4.05 20.76 17.11
CA LYS A 103 -4.35 20.48 18.52
C LYS A 103 -3.35 21.13 19.46
N LEU A 104 -2.05 21.00 19.17
CA LEU A 104 -0.98 21.61 19.97
C LEU A 104 -1.07 23.15 19.99
N ARG A 105 -1.35 23.79 18.85
CA ARG A 105 -1.55 25.26 18.78
C ARG A 105 -2.76 25.72 19.59
N ILE A 106 -3.87 24.99 19.55
CA ILE A 106 -5.07 25.32 20.32
C ILE A 106 -4.77 25.26 21.82
N THR A 107 -4.11 24.18 22.29
CA THR A 107 -3.71 24.04 23.69
C THR A 107 -2.75 25.15 24.13
N GLN A 108 -1.78 25.56 23.30
CA GLN A 108 -0.91 26.70 23.60
C GLN A 108 -1.68 28.02 23.68
N SER A 109 -2.63 28.25 22.76
CA SER A 109 -3.46 29.46 22.75
C SER A 109 -4.38 29.58 23.97
N THR A 110 -4.86 28.47 24.54
CA THR A 110 -5.69 28.48 25.75
C THR A 110 -4.88 28.60 27.04
N THR A 111 -3.59 28.24 27.01
CA THR A 111 -2.71 28.30 28.19
C THR A 111 -2.06 29.67 28.35
N ASN A 112 -1.83 30.39 27.25
CA ASN A 112 -1.24 31.74 27.24
C ASN A 112 -2.24 32.88 27.53
N GLN A 113 -3.39 32.58 28.14
CA GLN A 113 -4.41 33.58 28.56
C GLN A 113 -4.32 33.97 30.04
N TRP A 114 -3.12 33.89 30.64
CA TRP A 114 -2.83 34.36 31.99
C TRP A 114 -1.60 35.26 32.00
#